data_AF-A0A2E5IYH2-F1
#
_entry.id   AF-A0A2E5IYH2-F1
#
_cell.length_a   1.000
_cell.length_b   1.000
_cell.length_c   1.000
_cell.angle_alpha   90.00
_cell.angle_beta   90.00
_cell.angle_gamma   90.00
#
_symmetry.space_group_name_H-M   'P 1'
#
loop_
_entity.id
_entity.type
_entity.pdbx_description
1 polymer ?
#
loop_
_entity_poly.entity_id
_entity_poly.type
_entity_poly.pdbx_seq_one_letter_code
_entity_poly.pdbx_strand_id
1 'polypeptide(L)'
;MSLSSSPNRESTILELGDVEVEVSVWESTSGWNANSVIDGRDYRVMGAADRDDALERLEKSIMTNTEATYALGIKNRRYWSPNPFWKGS
;
A
#
# COMPACT_ATOMS: atom_id res chain seq x y z
N MET A 1 -30.19 15.23 7.80
CA MET A 1 -30.01 14.20 6.75
C MET A 1 -28.54 13.84 6.74
N SER A 2 -28.19 12.68 7.28
CA SER A 2 -26.79 12.25 7.38
C SER A 2 -26.38 11.63 6.05
N LEU A 3 -25.90 12.44 5.11
CA LEU A 3 -25.18 11.93 3.94
C LEU A 3 -23.80 11.48 4.39
N SER A 4 -23.74 10.30 5.04
CA SER A 4 -22.50 9.56 5.15
C SER A 4 -22.23 8.96 3.77
N SER A 5 -21.77 9.81 2.84
CA SER A 5 -21.17 9.35 1.59
C SER A 5 -19.86 8.67 1.99
N SER A 6 -19.93 7.41 2.40
CA SER A 6 -18.74 6.59 2.54
C SER A 6 -17.98 6.72 1.22
N PRO A 7 -16.70 7.11 1.24
CA PRO A 7 -15.94 7.21 0.01
C PRO A 7 -16.05 5.87 -0.71
N ASN A 8 -16.29 5.89 -2.03
CA ASN A 8 -16.50 4.69 -2.82
C ASN A 8 -15.24 3.83 -2.71
N ARG A 9 -15.28 2.84 -1.81
CA ARG A 9 -14.17 1.95 -1.49
C ARG A 9 -14.25 0.78 -2.46
N GLU A 10 -13.22 0.69 -3.27
CA GLU A 10 -12.96 -0.43 -4.16
C GLU A 10 -12.02 -1.41 -3.43
N SER A 11 -12.37 -2.70 -3.39
CA SER A 11 -11.40 -3.75 -3.04
C SER A 11 -10.69 -4.20 -4.32
N THR A 12 -9.36 -4.15 -4.32
CA THR A 12 -8.48 -4.64 -5.40
C THR A 12 -7.43 -5.57 -4.83
N ILE A 13 -6.86 -6.42 -5.68
CA ILE A 13 -5.71 -7.24 -5.33
C ILE A 13 -4.44 -6.50 -5.71
N LEU A 14 -3.47 -6.46 -4.79
CA LEU A 14 -2.11 -6.00 -5.02
C LEU A 14 -1.18 -7.21 -5.00
N GLU A 15 -0.54 -7.49 -6.14
CA GLU A 15 0.39 -8.61 -6.28
C GLU A 15 1.78 -8.21 -5.78
N LEU A 16 2.18 -8.75 -4.64
CA LEU A 16 3.51 -8.58 -4.05
C LEU A 16 4.42 -9.72 -4.46
N GLY A 17 4.64 -9.89 -5.77
CA GLY A 17 5.21 -11.09 -6.40
C GLY A 17 4.27 -12.28 -6.27
N ASP A 18 4.69 -13.36 -5.60
CA ASP A 18 3.87 -14.59 -5.48
C ASP A 18 2.78 -14.51 -4.38
N VAL A 19 2.55 -13.32 -3.82
CA VAL A 19 1.58 -13.10 -2.74
C VAL A 19 0.56 -12.06 -3.18
N GLU A 20 -0.71 -12.43 -3.11
CA GLU A 20 -1.83 -11.52 -3.35
C GLU A 20 -2.27 -10.88 -2.03
N VAL A 21 -2.36 -9.56 -2.00
CA VAL A 21 -2.82 -8.80 -0.84
C VAL A 21 -4.10 -8.06 -1.20
N GLU A 22 -5.15 -8.23 -0.41
CA GLU A 22 -6.38 -7.46 -0.57
C GLU A 22 -6.17 -6.03 -0.08
N VAL A 23 -6.44 -5.06 -0.97
CA VAL A 23 -6.29 -3.65 -0.71
C VAL A 23 -7.62 -2.94 -0.93
N SER A 24 -8.06 -2.18 0.07
CA SER A 24 -9.12 -1.19 -0.10
C SER A 24 -8.53 0.12 -0.65
N VAL A 25 -9.03 0.59 -1.78
CA VAL A 25 -8.64 1.86 -2.40
C VAL A 25 -9.85 2.79 -2.49
N TRP A 26 -9.67 4.07 -2.19
CA TRP A 26 -10.74 5.06 -2.32
C TRP A 26 -10.22 6.48 -2.52
N GLU A 27 -11.00 7.25 -3.27
CA GLU A 27 -10.80 8.69 -3.39
C GLU A 27 -11.37 9.44 -2.18
N SER A 28 -10.67 10.49 -1.76
CA SER A 28 -11.09 11.42 -0.72
C SER A 28 -10.87 12.86 -1.17
N THR A 29 -11.37 13.82 -0.40
CA THR A 29 -11.11 15.26 -0.63
C THR A 29 -9.62 15.62 -0.66
N SER A 30 -8.76 14.79 -0.08
CA SER A 30 -7.31 15.02 0.01
C SER A 30 -6.50 14.22 -1.00
N GLY A 31 -7.16 13.49 -1.91
CA GLY A 31 -6.53 12.60 -2.89
C GLY A 31 -6.88 11.13 -2.67
N TRP A 32 -6.13 10.25 -3.32
CA TRP A 32 -6.34 8.81 -3.29
C TRP A 32 -5.73 8.15 -2.05
N ASN A 33 -6.41 7.15 -1.53
CA ASN A 33 -5.99 6.43 -0.33
C ASN A 33 -6.04 4.93 -0.60
N ALA A 34 -5.15 4.18 0.04
CA ALA A 34 -5.11 2.74 -0.03
C ALA A 34 -4.87 2.16 1.37
N ASN A 35 -5.46 1.02 1.68
CA ASN A 35 -5.31 0.34 2.97
C ASN A 35 -5.32 -1.17 2.78
N SER A 36 -4.46 -1.86 3.52
CA SER A 36 -4.51 -3.31 3.69
C SER A 36 -4.28 -3.69 5.14
N VAL A 37 -4.93 -4.75 5.60
CA VAL A 37 -4.68 -5.35 6.91
C VAL A 37 -3.84 -6.62 6.72
N ILE A 38 -2.64 -6.64 7.29
CA ILE A 38 -1.73 -7.79 7.23
C ILE A 38 -1.40 -8.19 8.67
N ASP A 39 -1.70 -9.43 9.04
CA ASP A 39 -1.46 -9.98 10.38
C ASP A 39 -1.98 -9.07 11.52
N GLY A 40 -3.20 -8.53 11.33
CA GLY A 40 -3.86 -7.65 12.29
C GLY A 40 -3.33 -6.20 12.33
N ARG A 41 -2.38 -5.84 11.46
CA ARG A 41 -1.84 -4.48 11.35
C ARG A 41 -2.38 -3.76 10.13
N ASP A 42 -2.76 -2.51 10.31
CA ASP A 42 -3.27 -1.64 9.26
C ASP A 42 -2.10 -0.92 8.56
N TYR A 43 -1.93 -1.19 7.27
CA TYR A 43 -1.01 -0.48 6.38
C TYR A 43 -1.83 0.46 5.52
N ARG A 44 -1.62 1.77 5.67
CA ARG A 44 -2.42 2.79 5.00
C ARG A 44 -1.59 3.88 4.36
N VAL A 45 -2.00 4.25 3.16
CA VAL A 45 -1.55 5.43 2.42
C VAL A 45 -2.71 6.42 2.31
N MET A 46 -2.41 7.70 2.48
CA MET A 46 -3.38 8.78 2.30
C MET A 46 -2.82 9.89 1.42
N GLY A 47 -3.71 10.52 0.64
CA GLY A 47 -3.38 11.70 -0.16
C GLY A 47 -2.38 11.46 -1.28
N ALA A 48 -2.47 10.31 -1.96
CA ALA A 48 -1.78 10.06 -3.21
C ALA A 48 -2.40 10.87 -4.36
N ALA A 49 -1.61 11.15 -5.39
CA ALA A 49 -2.03 11.97 -6.52
C ALA A 49 -3.12 11.27 -7.36
N ASP A 50 -2.98 9.95 -7.53
CA ASP A 50 -3.89 9.11 -8.29
C ASP A 50 -3.99 7.70 -7.66
N ARG A 51 -4.84 6.86 -8.25
CA ARG A 51 -5.11 5.48 -7.79
C ARG A 51 -3.84 4.62 -7.77
N ASP A 52 -3.01 4.75 -8.80
CA ASP A 52 -1.84 3.91 -8.98
C ASP A 52 -0.70 4.36 -8.06
N ASP A 53 -0.53 5.67 -7.83
CA ASP A 53 0.37 6.23 -6.82
C ASP A 53 -0.02 5.77 -5.40
N ALA A 54 -1.32 5.65 -5.11
CA ALA A 54 -1.78 5.11 -3.82
C ALA A 54 -1.36 3.65 -3.63
N LEU A 55 -1.52 2.82 -4.68
CA LEU A 55 -1.13 1.42 -4.68
C LEU A 55 0.39 1.24 -4.62
N GLU A 56 1.16 1.99 -5.41
CA GLU A 56 2.62 1.92 -5.43
C GLU A 56 3.22 2.33 -4.07
N ARG A 57 2.67 3.38 -3.45
CA ARG A 57 3.08 3.78 -2.09
C ARG A 57 2.73 2.73 -1.06
N LEU A 58 1.57 2.08 -1.18
CA LEU A 58 1.16 1.03 -0.25
C LEU A 58 2.05 -0.20 -0.41
N GLU A 59 2.32 -0.62 -1.65
CA GLU A 59 3.30 -1.66 -1.97
C GLU A 59 4.63 -1.34 -1.30
N LYS A 60 5.21 -0.15 -1.55
CA LYS A 60 6.48 0.25 -0.92
C LYS A 60 6.39 0.22 0.60
N SER A 61 5.29 0.67 1.19
CA SER A 61 5.09 0.65 2.64
C SER A 61 5.07 -0.77 3.20
N ILE A 62 4.44 -1.71 2.50
CA ILE A 62 4.40 -3.13 2.91
C ILE A 62 5.78 -3.75 2.72
N MET A 63 6.41 -3.54 1.56
CA MET A 63 7.68 -4.17 1.21
C MET A 63 8.88 -3.63 2.00
N THR A 64 8.80 -2.40 2.51
CA THR A 64 9.81 -1.84 3.43
C THR A 64 9.61 -2.28 4.89
N ASN A 65 8.46 -2.86 5.22
CA ASN A 65 8.16 -3.32 6.57
C ASN A 65 8.49 -4.81 6.73
N THR A 66 9.47 -5.11 7.59
CA THR A 66 9.93 -6.49 7.85
C THR A 66 8.83 -7.37 8.45
N GLU A 67 7.95 -6.81 9.29
CA GLU A 67 6.87 -7.58 9.91
C GLU A 67 5.78 -7.90 8.89
N ALA A 68 5.44 -6.96 8.00
CA ALA A 68 4.47 -7.18 6.93
C ALA A 68 4.96 -8.26 5.96
N THR A 69 6.22 -8.15 5.51
CA THR A 69 6.83 -9.13 4.60
C THR A 69 7.00 -10.50 5.25
N TYR A 70 7.31 -10.56 6.56
CA TYR A 70 7.36 -11.80 7.32
C TYR A 70 5.98 -12.46 7.43
N ALA A 71 4.96 -11.67 7.80
CA ALA A 71 3.57 -12.12 7.90
C ALA A 71 3.03 -12.67 6.58
N LEU A 72 3.39 -12.03 5.47
CA LEU A 72 3.02 -12.47 4.13
C LEU A 72 3.85 -13.68 3.64
N GLY A 73 4.81 -14.18 4.44
CA GLY A 73 5.65 -15.30 4.04
C GLY A 73 6.62 -14.96 2.90
N ILE A 74 6.87 -13.68 2.63
CA ILE A 74 7.77 -13.19 1.59
C ILE A 74 9.21 -13.39 2.08
N LYS A 75 9.68 -14.65 2.05
CA LYS A 75 11.06 -15.03 2.34
C LYS A 75 11.92 -14.65 1.13
N ASN A 76 12.98 -13.88 1.35
CA ASN A 76 13.90 -13.33 0.34
C ASN A 76 13.35 -12.18 -0.51
N ARG A 77 13.23 -10.99 0.07
CA ARG A 77 13.64 -9.81 -0.69
C ARG A 77 14.61 -9.00 0.14
N ARG A 78 15.90 -9.12 -0.21
CA ARG A 78 16.85 -8.00 -0.09
C ARG A 78 16.21 -6.80 -0.78
N TYR A 79 15.39 -6.04 -0.07
CA TYR A 79 14.76 -4.89 -0.70
C TYR A 79 15.78 -3.77 -0.79
N TRP A 80 16.17 -3.58 -2.05
CA TRP A 80 16.50 -2.30 -2.64
C TRP A 80 15.66 -1.18 -2.01
N SER A 81 16.22 -0.50 -1.02
CA SER A 81 15.88 0.90 -0.83
C SER A 81 16.42 1.62 -2.06
N PRO A 82 15.61 2.30 -2.88
CA PRO A 82 16.13 3.42 -3.64
C PRO A 82 16.50 4.46 -2.59
N ASN A 83 17.69 4.32 -2.01
CA ASN A 83 18.22 5.31 -1.12
C ASN A 83 18.37 6.58 -1.99
N PRO A 84 17.62 7.66 -1.72
CA PRO A 84 17.54 8.84 -2.58
C PRO A 84 18.89 9.58 -2.71
N PHE A 85 19.92 9.12 -1.99
CA PHE A 85 21.27 9.65 -2.01
C PHE A 85 22.26 8.88 -2.90
N TRP A 86 21.87 7.76 -3.55
CA TRP A 86 22.72 7.14 -4.56
C TRP A 86 22.51 7.84 -5.91
N LYS A 87 23.17 8.99 -6.09
CA LYS A 87 23.55 9.42 -7.42
C LYS A 87 24.50 8.37 -7.98
N GLY A 88 24.04 7.65 -8.99
CA GLY A 88 24.87 6.75 -9.77
C GLY A 88 26.17 7.43 -10.17
N SER A 89 27.26 6.67 -10.06
CA SER A 89 28.61 7.03 -10.48
C SER A 89 28.69 7.43 -11.95
#